data_AF-A0A250K064-F1
#
_entry.id   AF-A0A250K064-F1
#
_cell.length_a   1.000
_cell.length_b   1.000
_cell.length_c   1.000
_cell.angle_alpha   90.00
_cell.angle_beta   90.00
_cell.angle_gamma   90.00
#
_symmetry.space_group_name_H-M   'P 1'
#
loop_
_entity.id
_entity.type
_entity.pdbx_description
1 polymer ?
#
loop_
_entity_poly.entity_id
_entity_poly.type
_entity_poly.pdbx_seq_one_letter_code
_entity_poly.pdbx_strand_id
1 'polypeptide(L)'
;MLNTFPIWLMGPLLLAFAAGCTLPLKDAKPPIGARPDSPSGGGSCPTGQCDPDPNGLGIYVAEGHNYCFLHERTPAACLEGFVNTPEGVALRVRSMYQKDQTLQLPLHLRNPTRPAGGEAPPALEAIHGNVGDFFVAIRQGDKALKLRGEAVSGLVFGFRLPVDLDGTGNLEGLLYELALEPVSGNRLAVRYRAAPSTGWLEQCLSPEGRAVASVLLPQRQVDGLNAAVRPHDETLTVACETGAIATCMDWGYQPWTPDTRQTDPDREFVFGACLQAKRAAYFVGQGDLRTYTVSGTEILRRDAHGFGRDSNDDLQELEYLEALWSPRGAECLNLANRRGKAPIPNGLTLPSCAPSPKWSSQARLATGVGQPSRP
;
A
#
# COMPACT_ATOMS: atom_id res chain seq x y z
N MET A 1 -53.57 -30.08 2.90
CA MET A 1 -54.65 -30.69 3.70
C MET A 1 -54.32 -32.15 3.91
N LEU A 2 -53.86 -32.53 5.10
CA LEU A 2 -54.10 -33.81 5.80
C LEU A 2 -53.18 -33.85 7.02
N ASN A 3 -53.83 -33.84 8.18
CA ASN A 3 -53.27 -34.02 9.52
C ASN A 3 -52.55 -35.37 9.65
N THR A 4 -51.58 -35.44 10.56
CA THR A 4 -51.65 -36.34 11.74
C THR A 4 -50.41 -36.17 12.64
N PHE A 5 -50.66 -35.68 13.85
CA PHE A 5 -49.81 -35.88 15.04
C PHE A 5 -50.06 -37.28 15.62
N PRO A 6 -49.11 -37.82 16.41
CA PRO A 6 -49.43 -38.02 17.82
C PRO A 6 -48.31 -37.61 18.80
N ILE A 7 -48.74 -37.25 20.00
CA ILE A 7 -47.97 -36.97 21.22
C ILE A 7 -48.15 -38.16 22.20
N TRP A 8 -47.32 -38.19 23.26
CA TRP A 8 -47.29 -39.02 24.49
C TRP A 8 -46.05 -39.94 24.49
N LEU A 9 -45.16 -39.95 25.49
CA LEU A 9 -45.38 -40.04 26.94
C LEU A 9 -44.28 -39.35 27.80
N MET A 10 -44.76 -38.74 28.89
CA MET A 10 -44.32 -38.79 30.30
C MET A 10 -42.91 -38.28 30.74
N GLY A 11 -42.94 -37.26 31.61
CA GLY A 11 -41.84 -36.85 32.52
C GLY A 11 -41.80 -37.72 33.78
N PRO A 12 -41.51 -37.19 35.00
CA PRO A 12 -40.80 -35.97 35.40
C PRO A 12 -39.66 -36.27 36.43
N LEU A 13 -38.81 -35.29 36.79
CA LEU A 13 -38.49 -35.01 38.20
C LEU A 13 -37.73 -33.69 38.36
N LEU A 14 -38.27 -32.84 39.23
CA LEU A 14 -37.67 -31.61 39.73
C LEU A 14 -36.50 -31.89 40.68
N LEU A 15 -35.51 -31.00 40.69
CA LEU A 15 -34.92 -30.45 41.92
C LEU A 15 -34.23 -29.12 41.62
N ALA A 16 -34.80 -28.05 42.18
CA ALA A 16 -34.21 -26.72 42.21
C ALA A 16 -33.19 -26.63 43.35
N PHE A 17 -32.08 -25.91 43.17
CA PHE A 17 -31.46 -25.13 44.25
C PHE A 17 -30.55 -24.01 43.70
N ALA A 18 -30.88 -22.80 44.16
CA ALA A 18 -30.04 -21.69 44.59
C ALA A 18 -28.97 -21.09 43.65
N ALA A 19 -29.09 -19.76 43.55
CA ALA A 19 -28.15 -18.81 42.99
C ALA A 19 -26.81 -18.80 43.74
N GLY A 20 -25.74 -18.55 42.98
CA GLY A 20 -24.44 -18.16 43.50
C GLY A 20 -23.73 -17.27 42.48
N CYS A 21 -23.69 -15.97 42.76
CA CYS A 21 -22.77 -15.03 42.12
C CYS A 21 -21.34 -15.39 42.54
N THR A 22 -20.44 -15.64 41.59
CA THR A 22 -19.00 -15.72 41.83
C THR A 22 -18.28 -14.71 40.95
N LEU A 23 -17.62 -13.76 41.62
CA LEU A 23 -16.66 -12.81 41.05
C LEU A 23 -15.45 -13.55 40.45
N PRO A 24 -14.80 -13.02 39.40
CA PRO A 24 -13.66 -13.68 38.77
C PRO A 24 -12.42 -13.58 39.67
N LEU A 25 -11.77 -14.73 39.85
CA LEU A 25 -10.45 -14.86 40.46
C LEU A 25 -9.40 -14.16 39.60
N LYS A 26 -8.61 -13.30 40.25
CA LYS A 26 -7.28 -12.86 39.78
C LYS A 26 -6.38 -14.07 39.58
N ASP A 27 -5.52 -13.98 38.57
CA ASP A 27 -4.40 -14.87 38.27
C ASP A 27 -4.73 -16.21 37.57
N ALA A 28 -5.11 -16.13 36.29
CA ALA A 28 -4.96 -17.23 35.34
C ALA A 28 -4.06 -16.79 34.17
N LYS A 29 -2.85 -17.36 34.12
CA LYS A 29 -1.89 -17.22 33.03
C LYS A 29 -2.50 -17.79 31.74
N PRO A 30 -2.52 -17.08 30.60
CA PRO A 30 -3.17 -17.59 29.40
C PRO A 30 -2.36 -18.76 28.81
N PRO A 31 -3.03 -19.83 28.34
CA PRO A 31 -2.36 -20.97 27.73
C PRO A 31 -1.85 -20.59 26.34
N ILE A 32 -0.63 -21.03 26.05
CA ILE A 32 -0.03 -21.06 24.72
C ILE A 32 -0.75 -22.16 23.93
N GLY A 33 -1.38 -21.81 22.81
CA GLY A 33 -1.98 -22.81 21.91
C GLY A 33 -2.93 -22.17 20.90
N ALA A 34 -2.42 -21.96 19.69
CA ALA A 34 -3.21 -21.62 18.52
C ALA A 34 -4.24 -22.72 18.20
N ARG A 35 -5.41 -22.33 17.67
CA ARG A 35 -6.00 -22.97 16.49
C ARG A 35 -6.90 -21.99 15.72
N PRO A 36 -6.89 -22.07 14.38
CA PRO A 36 -7.63 -21.20 13.47
C PRO A 36 -9.08 -21.69 13.31
N ASP A 37 -9.95 -20.81 12.80
CA ASP A 37 -11.03 -21.11 11.84
C ASP A 37 -12.21 -20.15 12.02
N SER A 38 -12.31 -19.15 11.13
CA SER A 38 -13.49 -18.85 10.32
C SER A 38 -13.32 -17.47 9.64
N PRO A 39 -13.54 -17.37 8.32
CA PRO A 39 -13.34 -16.13 7.57
C PRO A 39 -14.50 -15.17 7.82
N SER A 40 -14.32 -14.21 8.71
CA SER A 40 -15.23 -13.07 8.82
C SER A 40 -14.97 -12.11 7.67
N GLY A 41 -15.76 -12.24 6.61
CA GLY A 41 -15.91 -11.18 5.62
C GLY A 41 -16.40 -9.90 6.29
N GLY A 42 -15.80 -8.76 5.89
CA GLY A 42 -16.26 -7.41 6.21
C GLY A 42 -15.59 -6.78 7.43
N GLY A 43 -14.54 -5.97 7.18
CA GLY A 43 -13.96 -5.07 8.19
C GLY A 43 -12.57 -4.56 7.82
N SER A 44 -12.50 -3.33 7.30
CA SER A 44 -11.30 -2.47 7.12
C SER A 44 -9.93 -3.14 6.91
N CYS A 45 -9.62 -3.51 5.67
CA CYS A 45 -8.27 -3.95 5.26
C CYS A 45 -7.52 -2.80 4.53
N PRO A 46 -6.81 -1.91 5.24
CA PRO A 46 -6.23 -0.62 4.77
C PRO A 46 -5.30 -0.70 3.56
N THR A 47 -4.73 -1.88 3.35
CA THR A 47 -3.69 -2.15 2.34
C THR A 47 -3.98 -3.43 1.54
N GLY A 48 -5.17 -4.01 1.71
CA GLY A 48 -5.50 -5.35 1.19
C GLY A 48 -4.93 -6.52 2.03
N GLN A 49 -4.51 -6.27 3.26
CA GLN A 49 -3.89 -7.23 4.18
C GLN A 49 -4.86 -7.56 5.33
N CYS A 50 -5.48 -8.74 5.32
CA CYS A 50 -6.54 -9.12 6.28
C CYS A 50 -6.18 -10.28 7.23
N ASP A 51 -5.02 -10.95 7.07
CA ASP A 51 -4.64 -12.11 7.87
C ASP A 51 -3.34 -11.89 8.68
N PRO A 52 -3.21 -12.49 9.88
CA PRO A 52 -2.02 -12.38 10.75
C PRO A 52 -0.78 -13.13 10.22
N ASP A 53 -0.91 -13.90 9.14
CA ASP A 53 0.22 -14.36 8.34
C ASP A 53 0.04 -13.87 6.88
N PRO A 54 0.69 -12.75 6.48
CA PRO A 54 0.05 -11.73 5.64
C PRO A 54 0.67 -11.57 4.23
N ASN A 55 1.37 -12.57 3.73
CA ASN A 55 2.47 -12.29 2.81
C ASN A 55 2.08 -12.22 1.34
N GLY A 56 2.20 -11.01 0.78
CA GLY A 56 3.00 -10.83 -0.44
C GLY A 56 2.62 -9.65 -1.36
N LEU A 57 3.47 -8.62 -1.37
CA LEU A 57 3.67 -7.60 -2.42
C LEU A 57 2.81 -6.33 -2.33
N GLY A 58 2.71 -5.70 -1.15
CA GLY A 58 1.97 -4.45 -0.94
C GLY A 58 2.25 -3.32 -1.95
N ILE A 59 1.30 -2.38 -2.04
CA ILE A 59 1.32 -1.31 -3.06
C ILE A 59 2.55 -0.41 -2.89
N TYR A 60 2.81 0.00 -1.64
CA TYR A 60 3.87 0.92 -1.25
C TYR A 60 5.13 0.22 -0.74
N VAL A 61 5.03 -1.02 -0.24
CA VAL A 61 6.16 -1.82 0.28
C VAL A 61 5.84 -3.29 0.08
N ALA A 62 6.84 -4.16 0.00
CA ALA A 62 6.60 -5.59 -0.18
C ALA A 62 5.72 -6.18 0.93
N GLU A 63 5.99 -5.85 2.20
CA GLU A 63 5.36 -6.53 3.34
C GLU A 63 5.07 -5.58 4.51
N GLY A 64 3.89 -5.76 5.12
CA GLY A 64 3.49 -5.15 6.39
C GLY A 64 3.52 -3.63 6.41
N HIS A 65 4.09 -3.10 7.50
CA HIS A 65 4.11 -1.67 7.83
C HIS A 65 5.52 -1.09 7.80
N ASN A 66 6.44 -1.74 7.07
CA ASN A 66 7.86 -1.39 6.95
C ASN A 66 8.14 -0.09 6.17
N TYR A 67 7.10 0.71 5.97
CA TYR A 67 7.13 2.03 5.33
C TYR A 67 6.46 3.12 6.19
N CYS A 68 5.97 2.74 7.38
CA CYS A 68 5.17 3.60 8.24
C CYS A 68 6.02 4.31 9.28
N PHE A 69 5.62 5.53 9.64
CA PHE A 69 6.15 6.22 10.79
C PHE A 69 5.74 5.46 12.06
N LEU A 70 6.74 5.00 12.79
CA LEU A 70 6.57 4.36 14.08
C LEU A 70 6.48 5.40 15.19
N HIS A 71 5.52 5.23 16.10
CA HIS A 71 5.59 5.80 17.43
C HIS A 71 5.97 4.69 18.41
N GLU A 72 7.09 4.89 19.11
CA GLU A 72 7.76 3.86 19.90
C GLU A 72 8.10 2.62 19.05
N ARG A 73 7.21 1.63 19.00
CA ARG A 73 7.33 0.41 18.18
C ARG A 73 6.08 0.10 17.36
N THR A 74 5.09 1.00 17.40
CA THR A 74 3.79 0.79 16.78
C THR A 74 3.66 1.68 15.55
N PRO A 75 3.27 1.13 14.38
CA PRO A 75 2.94 1.93 13.20
C PRO A 75 1.80 2.89 13.49
N ALA A 76 2.01 4.19 13.29
CA ALA A 76 1.01 5.23 13.53
C ALA A 76 0.38 5.75 12.22
N ALA A 77 1.22 6.06 11.23
CA ALA A 77 0.77 6.47 9.91
C ALA A 77 1.78 6.11 8.82
N CYS A 78 1.31 5.77 7.62
CA CYS A 78 2.16 5.32 6.53
C CYS A 78 2.26 6.36 5.42
N LEU A 79 3.49 6.71 5.01
CA LEU A 79 3.72 7.72 3.98
C LEU A 79 3.22 7.23 2.62
N GLU A 80 2.32 8.00 1.99
CA GLU A 80 1.87 7.76 0.61
C GLU A 80 2.45 8.80 -0.37
N GLY A 81 2.88 9.97 0.11
CA GLY A 81 3.56 10.97 -0.71
C GLY A 81 3.54 12.38 -0.15
N PHE A 82 3.84 13.35 -1.01
CA PHE A 82 3.73 14.79 -0.75
C PHE A 82 2.63 15.39 -1.63
N VAL A 83 1.95 16.40 -1.11
CA VAL A 83 0.94 17.19 -1.84
C VAL A 83 1.30 18.66 -1.69
N ASN A 84 1.48 19.36 -2.82
CA ASN A 84 1.62 20.81 -2.83
C ASN A 84 0.21 21.42 -2.74
N THR A 85 -0.02 22.29 -1.76
CA THR A 85 -1.29 22.99 -1.53
C THR A 85 -1.07 24.50 -1.64
N PRO A 86 -2.14 25.31 -1.76
CA PRO A 86 -2.00 26.77 -1.72
C PRO A 86 -1.32 27.30 -0.44
N GLU A 87 -1.42 26.57 0.67
CA GLU A 87 -0.86 26.93 1.98
C GLU A 87 0.57 26.43 2.20
N GLY A 88 1.11 25.60 1.30
CA GLY A 88 2.46 25.04 1.40
C GLY A 88 2.52 23.59 0.96
N VAL A 89 3.19 22.74 1.73
CA VAL A 89 3.31 21.30 1.43
C VAL A 89 2.76 20.48 2.57
N ALA A 90 2.05 19.41 2.23
CA ALA A 90 1.57 18.41 3.19
C ALA A 90 2.14 17.03 2.88
N LEU A 91 2.43 16.26 3.93
CA LEU A 91 2.60 14.81 3.83
C LEU A 91 1.22 14.18 3.67
N ARG A 92 1.04 13.40 2.62
CA ARG A 92 -0.11 12.51 2.51
C ARG A 92 0.23 11.19 3.16
N VAL A 93 -0.50 10.83 4.20
CA VAL A 93 -0.29 9.59 4.97
C VAL A 93 -1.58 8.81 5.12
N ARG A 94 -1.49 7.50 5.27
CA ARG A 94 -2.60 6.64 5.70
C ARG A 94 -2.54 6.44 7.21
N SER A 95 -3.66 6.69 7.90
CA SER A 95 -3.72 6.48 9.35
C SER A 95 -3.79 4.98 9.67
N MET A 96 -3.04 4.52 10.66
CA MET A 96 -3.13 3.14 11.15
C MET A 96 -4.26 2.94 12.16
N TYR A 97 -4.77 4.04 12.73
CA TYR A 97 -5.95 4.06 13.60
C TYR A 97 -7.25 4.16 12.78
N GLN A 98 -7.22 4.91 11.68
CA GLN A 98 -8.33 5.10 10.74
C GLN A 98 -7.90 4.65 9.34
N LYS A 99 -7.85 3.33 9.21
CA LYS A 99 -7.23 2.57 8.13
C LYS A 99 -7.73 2.91 6.71
N ASP A 100 -8.98 3.29 6.60
CA ASP A 100 -9.64 3.70 5.35
C ASP A 100 -9.35 5.16 4.97
N GLN A 101 -8.82 5.97 5.89
CA GLN A 101 -8.60 7.40 5.69
C GLN A 101 -7.14 7.74 5.37
N THR A 102 -6.98 8.72 4.49
CA THR A 102 -5.71 9.42 4.31
C THR A 102 -5.77 10.83 4.86
N LEU A 103 -4.73 11.21 5.57
CA LEU A 103 -4.56 12.51 6.20
C LEU A 103 -3.53 13.33 5.42
N GLN A 104 -3.71 14.65 5.41
CA GLN A 104 -2.71 15.60 4.95
C GLN A 104 -2.11 16.30 6.17
N LEU A 105 -0.86 15.99 6.49
CA LEU A 105 -0.15 16.57 7.62
C LEU A 105 0.72 17.73 7.12
N PRO A 106 0.49 18.97 7.56
CA PRO A 106 1.32 20.09 7.15
C PRO A 106 2.81 19.84 7.42
N LEU A 107 3.64 20.13 6.42
CA LEU A 107 5.07 19.95 6.46
C LEU A 107 5.74 21.33 6.45
N HIS A 108 6.63 21.58 7.40
CA HIS A 108 7.29 22.87 7.55
C HIS A 108 8.81 22.71 7.64
N LEU A 109 9.57 23.70 7.19
CA LEU A 109 11.02 23.68 7.41
C LEU A 109 11.34 23.92 8.89
N ARG A 110 12.23 23.10 9.42
CA ARG A 110 12.81 23.22 10.76
C ARG A 110 14.22 23.77 10.63
N ASN A 111 14.62 24.59 11.60
CA ASN A 111 16.01 24.96 11.77
C ASN A 111 16.55 24.31 13.05
N PRO A 112 17.16 23.11 12.97
CA PRO A 112 17.54 22.33 14.15
C PRO A 112 18.60 23.01 15.02
N THR A 113 19.35 23.97 14.47
CA THR A 113 20.46 24.66 15.15
C THR A 113 20.12 26.05 15.71
N ARG A 114 18.87 26.52 15.58
CA ARG A 114 18.52 27.92 15.91
C ARG A 114 17.89 28.03 17.32
N PRO A 115 18.39 28.90 18.21
CA PRO A 115 17.71 29.24 19.46
C PRO A 115 16.41 30.00 19.20
N ALA A 116 15.47 29.96 20.14
CA ALA A 116 14.07 30.38 20.03
C ALA A 116 13.78 31.86 19.67
N GLY A 117 14.78 32.67 19.28
CA GLY A 117 14.65 34.10 18.96
C GLY A 117 15.30 34.55 17.64
N GLY A 118 15.71 33.62 16.76
CA GLY A 118 16.23 33.98 15.43
C GLY A 118 15.13 34.22 14.38
N GLU A 119 15.52 34.71 13.20
CA GLU A 119 14.66 34.90 12.03
C GLU A 119 13.81 33.64 11.75
N ALA A 120 12.59 33.78 11.22
CA ALA A 120 11.75 32.63 10.90
C ALA A 120 12.47 31.66 9.94
N PRO A 121 12.24 30.34 10.01
CA PRO A 121 12.72 29.44 8.96
C PRO A 121 12.12 29.86 7.61
N PRO A 122 12.82 29.62 6.48
CA PRO A 122 12.23 29.80 5.16
C PRO A 122 10.90 29.05 5.06
N ALA A 123 9.94 29.60 4.31
CA ALA A 123 8.68 28.90 4.06
C ALA A 123 8.91 27.79 3.03
N LEU A 124 8.36 26.61 3.28
CA LEU A 124 8.32 25.52 2.30
C LEU A 124 7.19 25.80 1.31
N GLU A 125 7.52 25.97 0.03
CA GLU A 125 6.52 26.26 -1.00
C GLU A 125 6.08 25.01 -1.74
N ALA A 126 7.03 24.18 -2.15
CA ALA A 126 6.73 22.99 -2.93
C ALA A 126 7.82 21.92 -2.81
N ILE A 127 7.41 20.66 -2.95
CA ILE A 127 8.30 19.54 -3.23
C ILE A 127 7.94 19.01 -4.61
N HIS A 128 8.94 18.91 -5.48
CA HIS A 128 8.78 18.40 -6.83
C HIS A 128 9.76 17.26 -7.07
N GLY A 129 9.25 16.20 -7.69
CA GLY A 129 10.05 15.14 -8.26
C GLY A 129 9.56 14.86 -9.67
N ASN A 130 10.49 14.51 -10.55
CA ASN A 130 10.24 13.90 -11.85
C ASN A 130 11.40 12.92 -12.14
N VAL A 131 11.34 12.18 -13.25
CA VAL A 131 12.43 11.33 -13.69
C VAL A 131 13.67 12.20 -13.91
N GLY A 132 14.67 12.08 -13.03
CA GLY A 132 15.96 12.77 -13.16
C GLY A 132 16.00 14.23 -12.69
N ASP A 133 14.93 14.75 -12.05
CA ASP A 133 15.00 16.03 -11.32
C ASP A 133 14.17 15.95 -10.04
N PHE A 134 14.79 16.21 -8.90
CA PHE A 134 14.12 16.37 -7.61
C PHE A 134 14.58 17.68 -6.99
N PHE A 135 13.62 18.54 -6.62
CA PHE A 135 13.92 19.81 -5.98
C PHE A 135 12.88 20.19 -4.92
N VAL A 136 13.34 20.97 -3.95
CA VAL A 136 12.51 21.60 -2.93
C VAL A 136 12.51 23.10 -3.18
N ALA A 137 11.32 23.69 -3.33
CA ALA A 137 11.13 25.13 -3.46
C ALA A 137 10.88 25.76 -2.09
N ILE A 138 11.64 26.80 -1.77
CA ILE A 138 11.54 27.52 -0.50
C ILE A 138 11.46 29.03 -0.73
N ARG A 139 10.82 29.75 0.20
CA ARG A 139 10.79 31.21 0.24
C ARG A 139 11.62 31.73 1.42
N GLN A 140 12.62 32.55 1.13
CA GLN A 140 13.41 33.25 2.16
C GLN A 140 13.30 34.76 1.93
N GLY A 141 12.54 35.44 2.79
CA GLY A 141 12.12 36.82 2.53
C GLY A 141 11.35 36.91 1.21
N ASP A 142 11.77 37.80 0.31
CA ASP A 142 11.16 37.95 -1.02
C ASP A 142 11.78 37.05 -2.10
N LYS A 143 12.72 36.16 -1.74
CA LYS A 143 13.43 35.31 -2.70
C LYS A 143 12.87 33.88 -2.68
N ALA A 144 12.41 33.42 -3.84
CA ALA A 144 12.12 32.01 -4.09
C ALA A 144 13.38 31.28 -4.55
N LEU A 145 13.70 30.15 -3.91
CA LEU A 145 14.89 29.33 -4.17
C LEU A 145 14.48 27.89 -4.48
N LYS A 146 15.13 27.28 -5.47
CA LYS A 146 14.98 25.83 -5.76
C LYS A 146 16.26 25.10 -5.34
N LEU A 147 16.13 24.24 -4.34
CA LEU A 147 17.23 23.47 -3.76
C LEU A 147 17.25 22.06 -4.34
N ARG A 148 18.46 21.53 -4.60
CA ARG A 148 18.72 20.20 -5.18
C ARG A 148 19.90 19.52 -4.49
N GLY A 149 19.99 18.19 -4.60
CA GLY A 149 21.13 17.40 -4.12
C GLY A 149 21.45 17.69 -2.64
N GLU A 150 22.71 17.95 -2.34
CA GLU A 150 23.20 18.28 -0.98
C GLU A 150 22.42 19.41 -0.29
N ALA A 151 21.95 20.40 -1.06
CA ALA A 151 21.17 21.50 -0.49
C ALA A 151 19.80 21.04 0.05
N VAL A 152 19.24 19.97 -0.52
CA VAL A 152 18.06 19.29 0.03
C VAL A 152 18.45 18.44 1.24
N SER A 153 19.55 17.67 1.13
CA SER A 153 20.02 16.78 2.21
C SER A 153 20.29 17.51 3.52
N GLY A 154 20.63 18.80 3.45
CA GLY A 154 20.80 19.67 4.63
C GLY A 154 19.51 20.18 5.28
N LEU A 155 18.33 19.94 4.68
CA LEU A 155 17.04 20.39 5.21
C LEU A 155 16.47 19.37 6.21
N VAL A 156 15.82 19.91 7.25
CA VAL A 156 14.98 19.12 8.15
C VAL A 156 13.56 19.68 8.07
N PHE A 157 12.60 18.78 7.92
CA PHE A 157 11.19 19.13 7.88
C PHE A 157 10.50 18.66 9.17
N GLY A 158 9.53 19.42 9.67
CA GLY A 158 8.74 19.10 10.84
C GLY A 158 7.28 18.87 10.46
N PHE A 159 6.66 17.88 11.10
CA PHE A 159 5.24 17.58 10.96
C PHE A 159 4.68 17.05 12.28
N ARG A 160 3.35 17.05 12.44
CA ARG A 160 2.69 16.48 13.61
C ARG A 160 2.08 15.12 13.26
N LEU A 161 2.68 14.05 13.77
CA LEU A 161 2.19 12.67 13.60
C LEU A 161 1.02 12.44 14.57
N PRO A 162 -0.19 12.09 14.08
CA PRO A 162 -1.31 11.71 14.94
C PRO A 162 -1.05 10.35 15.59
N VAL A 163 -1.18 10.29 16.91
CA VAL A 163 -0.93 9.11 17.74
C VAL A 163 -2.04 8.98 18.79
N ASP A 164 -2.54 7.75 19.00
CA ASP A 164 -3.43 7.43 20.12
C ASP A 164 -2.59 7.05 21.34
N LEU A 165 -2.47 7.96 22.32
CA LEU A 165 -1.58 7.77 23.46
C LEU A 165 -2.21 6.96 24.60
N ASP A 166 -3.52 7.02 24.73
CA ASP A 166 -4.26 6.39 25.83
C ASP A 166 -5.14 5.21 25.37
N GLY A 167 -5.15 4.91 24.07
CA GLY A 167 -5.94 3.83 23.49
C GLY A 167 -7.44 4.16 23.41
N THR A 168 -7.81 5.43 23.59
CA THR A 168 -9.22 5.86 23.56
C THR A 168 -9.70 6.22 22.15
N GLY A 169 -8.79 6.21 21.16
CA GLY A 169 -9.05 6.68 19.80
C GLY A 169 -8.90 8.19 19.62
N ASN A 170 -8.56 8.93 20.68
CA ASN A 170 -8.26 10.36 20.60
C ASN A 170 -6.83 10.56 20.12
N LEU A 171 -6.68 11.15 18.93
CA LEU A 171 -5.37 11.32 18.31
C LEU A 171 -4.71 12.63 18.75
N GLU A 172 -3.52 12.53 19.33
CA GLU A 172 -2.65 13.66 19.64
C GLU A 172 -1.57 13.85 18.57
N GLY A 173 -1.31 15.09 18.19
CA GLY A 173 -0.29 15.44 17.21
C GLY A 173 1.09 15.62 17.84
N LEU A 174 1.92 14.58 17.81
CA LEU A 174 3.30 14.61 18.28
C LEU A 174 4.25 15.14 17.21
N LEU A 175 5.26 15.93 17.62
CA LEU A 175 6.23 16.49 16.67
C LEU A 175 7.22 15.42 16.21
N TYR A 176 7.28 15.23 14.89
CA TYR A 176 8.28 14.43 14.21
C TYR A 176 9.04 15.28 13.21
N GLU A 177 10.25 14.82 12.91
CA GLU A 177 11.11 15.38 11.89
C GLU A 177 11.32 14.40 10.76
N LEU A 178 11.52 14.93 9.55
CA LEU A 178 11.75 14.23 8.31
C LEU A 178 13.02 14.80 7.65
N ALA A 179 13.84 13.95 7.07
CA ALA A 179 14.98 14.32 6.23
C ALA A 179 14.86 13.60 4.88
N LEU A 180 15.22 14.30 3.81
CA LEU A 180 15.10 13.84 2.43
C LEU A 180 16.48 13.88 1.78
N GLU A 181 16.91 12.77 1.20
CA GLU A 181 18.24 12.64 0.61
C GLU A 181 18.12 12.07 -0.81
N PRO A 182 18.33 12.90 -1.86
CA PRO A 182 18.31 12.42 -3.24
C PRO A 182 19.42 11.37 -3.46
N VAL A 183 19.06 10.19 -3.94
CA VAL A 183 20.03 9.09 -4.16
C VAL A 183 20.49 9.08 -5.61
N SER A 184 19.60 8.71 -6.53
CA SER A 184 19.85 8.72 -7.98
C SER A 184 18.54 8.58 -8.76
N GLY A 185 18.47 9.13 -9.98
CA GLY A 185 17.29 9.01 -10.83
C GLY A 185 16.03 9.55 -10.16
N ASN A 186 15.03 8.69 -9.95
CA ASN A 186 13.80 8.98 -9.22
C ASN A 186 13.77 8.35 -7.82
N ARG A 187 14.94 8.08 -7.22
CA ARG A 187 15.08 7.45 -5.91
C ARG A 187 15.45 8.48 -4.83
N LEU A 188 14.85 8.32 -3.66
CA LEU A 188 14.98 9.22 -2.52
C LEU A 188 15.13 8.40 -1.23
N ALA A 189 16.13 8.70 -0.40
CA ALA A 189 16.17 8.19 0.97
C ALA A 189 15.31 9.10 1.84
N VAL A 190 14.36 8.51 2.57
CA VAL A 190 13.48 9.22 3.49
C VAL A 190 13.76 8.73 4.89
N ARG A 191 14.15 9.65 5.77
CA ARG A 191 14.45 9.36 7.17
C ARG A 191 13.54 10.17 8.08
N TYR A 192 13.20 9.63 9.23
CA TYR A 192 12.34 10.32 10.19
C TYR A 192 12.77 10.06 11.63
N ARG A 193 12.31 10.90 12.56
CA ARG A 193 12.49 10.71 14.01
C ARG A 193 11.45 11.48 14.81
N ALA A 194 11.15 11.01 16.02
CA ALA A 194 10.39 11.80 16.98
C ALA A 194 11.26 12.95 17.50
N ALA A 195 10.75 14.17 17.61
CA ALA A 195 11.50 15.24 18.27
C ALA A 195 11.31 15.14 19.80
N PRO A 196 12.37 15.30 20.63
CA PRO A 196 13.73 15.74 20.31
C PRO A 196 14.75 14.58 20.15
N SER A 197 14.33 13.37 19.75
CA SER A 197 15.24 12.24 19.53
C SER A 197 16.35 12.61 18.55
N THR A 198 17.54 12.04 18.76
CA THR A 198 18.68 12.20 17.86
C THR A 198 18.77 11.06 16.83
N GLY A 199 18.18 9.90 17.12
CA GLY A 199 18.24 8.71 16.27
C GLY A 199 17.28 8.80 15.09
N TRP A 200 17.84 8.84 13.88
CA TRP A 200 17.07 8.73 12.63
C TRP A 200 16.67 7.29 12.36
N LEU A 201 15.43 7.09 11.96
CA LEU A 201 14.89 5.84 11.45
C LEU A 201 14.71 5.95 9.94
N GLU A 202 14.91 4.84 9.26
CA GLU A 202 14.66 4.72 7.82
C GLU A 202 13.16 4.55 7.59
N GLN A 203 12.61 5.31 6.64
CA GLN A 203 11.20 5.19 6.29
C GLN A 203 10.94 3.86 5.59
N CYS A 204 11.80 3.42 4.67
CA CYS A 204 11.62 2.19 3.90
C CYS A 204 12.60 1.08 4.32
N LEU A 205 12.04 -0.07 4.71
CA LEU A 205 12.80 -1.28 5.03
C LEU A 205 12.39 -2.45 4.12
N SER A 206 13.38 -3.27 3.74
CA SER A 206 13.13 -4.57 3.11
C SER A 206 12.48 -5.55 4.10
N PRO A 207 11.94 -6.69 3.63
CA PRO A 207 11.45 -7.75 4.53
C PRO A 207 12.51 -8.22 5.53
N GLU A 208 13.79 -8.19 5.16
CA GLU A 208 14.92 -8.53 6.05
C GLU A 208 15.34 -7.38 6.99
N GLY A 209 14.62 -6.26 6.99
CA GLY A 209 14.91 -5.10 7.84
C GLY A 209 16.05 -4.21 7.35
N ARG A 210 16.50 -4.35 6.10
CA ARG A 210 17.54 -3.48 5.51
C ARG A 210 16.93 -2.20 4.95
N ALA A 211 17.61 -1.08 5.12
CA ALA A 211 17.24 0.18 4.48
C ALA A 211 17.21 0.01 2.96
N VAL A 212 16.14 0.49 2.32
CA VAL A 212 15.98 0.56 0.87
C VAL A 212 15.49 1.95 0.47
N ALA A 213 15.79 2.38 -0.75
CA ALA A 213 15.34 3.70 -1.17
C ALA A 213 13.84 3.74 -1.42
N SER A 214 13.27 4.92 -1.30
CA SER A 214 11.95 5.23 -1.83
C SER A 214 12.07 5.58 -3.32
N VAL A 215 11.01 5.34 -4.08
CA VAL A 215 10.85 5.64 -5.49
C VAL A 215 9.74 6.66 -5.64
N LEU A 216 10.00 7.66 -6.47
CA LEU A 216 9.10 8.78 -6.72
C LEU A 216 8.24 8.51 -7.95
N LEU A 217 6.92 8.67 -7.79
CA LEU A 217 5.93 8.63 -8.87
C LEU A 217 5.26 10.01 -8.99
N PRO A 218 5.68 10.83 -9.96
CA PRO A 218 5.21 12.21 -10.11
C PRO A 218 3.82 12.29 -10.73
N GLN A 219 2.99 13.19 -10.22
CA GLN A 219 1.64 13.51 -10.71
C GLN A 219 0.65 12.32 -10.66
N ARG A 220 1.11 11.23 -10.02
CA ARG A 220 0.49 10.01 -9.54
C ARG A 220 -0.12 10.16 -8.16
N GLN A 221 -1.42 9.99 -7.97
CA GLN A 221 -1.95 9.53 -6.69
C GLN A 221 -2.32 8.05 -6.81
N VAL A 222 -1.69 7.21 -5.98
CA VAL A 222 -2.06 5.79 -5.89
C VAL A 222 -2.84 5.58 -4.59
N ASP A 223 -3.99 4.96 -4.68
CA ASP A 223 -4.77 4.61 -3.50
C ASP A 223 -4.13 3.39 -2.80
N GLY A 224 -3.71 3.58 -1.55
CA GLY A 224 -3.08 2.53 -0.74
C GLY A 224 -3.95 1.32 -0.38
N LEU A 225 -5.27 1.34 -0.65
CA LEU A 225 -6.20 0.22 -0.43
C LEU A 225 -6.32 -0.66 -1.67
N ASN A 226 -6.63 -0.03 -2.80
CA ASN A 226 -7.10 -0.71 -4.01
C ASN A 226 -6.17 -0.53 -5.20
N ALA A 227 -5.05 0.17 -5.04
CA ALA A 227 -4.07 0.48 -6.08
C ALA A 227 -4.62 1.28 -7.27
N ALA A 228 -5.79 1.93 -7.13
CA ALA A 228 -6.31 2.82 -8.15
C ALA A 228 -5.33 3.97 -8.36
N VAL A 229 -4.96 4.19 -9.62
CA VAL A 229 -4.07 5.28 -10.03
C VAL A 229 -4.94 6.43 -10.55
N ARG A 230 -4.68 7.64 -10.06
CA ARG A 230 -5.36 8.86 -10.50
C ARG A 230 -4.33 9.93 -10.84
N PRO A 231 -4.45 10.61 -11.99
CA PRO A 231 -3.71 11.84 -12.24
C PRO A 231 -3.99 12.89 -11.16
N HIS A 232 -2.94 13.53 -10.65
CA HIS A 232 -3.02 14.61 -9.68
C HIS A 232 -1.74 15.46 -9.73
N ASP A 233 -1.79 16.63 -10.36
CA ASP A 233 -0.60 17.41 -10.74
C ASP A 233 0.23 17.91 -9.55
N GLU A 234 -0.42 18.13 -8.41
CA GLU A 234 0.24 18.59 -7.18
C GLU A 234 0.80 17.46 -6.31
N THR A 235 0.63 16.19 -6.69
CA THR A 235 1.05 15.04 -5.89
C THR A 235 2.37 14.46 -6.37
N LEU A 236 3.23 14.12 -5.40
CA LEU A 236 4.39 13.26 -5.57
C LEU A 236 4.21 12.01 -4.71
N THR A 237 3.80 10.90 -5.33
CA THR A 237 3.69 9.60 -4.62
C THR A 237 5.08 9.08 -4.29
N VAL A 238 5.23 8.54 -3.08
CA VAL A 238 6.49 7.99 -2.55
C VAL A 238 6.23 6.55 -2.12
N ALA A 239 6.92 5.58 -2.72
CA ALA A 239 6.79 4.16 -2.39
C ALA A 239 8.16 3.54 -2.17
N CYS A 240 8.29 2.49 -1.35
CA CYS A 240 9.55 1.76 -1.20
C CYS A 240 9.90 0.99 -2.49
N GLU A 241 11.20 0.82 -2.73
CA GLU A 241 11.75 -0.03 -3.79
C GLU A 241 11.16 -1.43 -3.89
N THR A 242 10.75 -1.98 -2.76
CA THR A 242 10.20 -3.34 -2.66
C THR A 242 8.71 -3.41 -2.99
N GLY A 243 8.03 -2.27 -3.13
CA GLY A 243 6.59 -2.19 -3.41
C GLY A 243 6.20 -2.45 -4.86
N ALA A 244 4.91 -2.65 -5.11
CA ALA A 244 4.36 -2.87 -6.45
C ALA A 244 4.59 -1.67 -7.39
N ILE A 245 4.50 -0.44 -6.88
CA ILE A 245 4.76 0.80 -7.66
C ILE A 245 6.16 0.77 -8.26
N ALA A 246 7.18 0.53 -7.43
CA ALA A 246 8.57 0.45 -7.87
C ALA A 246 8.78 -0.74 -8.82
N THR A 247 8.28 -1.93 -8.46
CA THR A 247 8.43 -3.14 -9.28
C THR A 247 7.84 -2.95 -10.68
N CYS A 248 6.65 -2.37 -10.81
CA CYS A 248 6.02 -2.14 -12.11
C CYS A 248 6.80 -1.14 -12.97
N MET A 249 7.39 -0.10 -12.37
CA MET A 249 8.28 0.79 -13.09
C MET A 249 9.59 0.10 -13.51
N ASP A 250 10.18 -0.73 -12.64
CA ASP A 250 11.39 -1.49 -12.95
C ASP A 250 11.15 -2.52 -14.07
N TRP A 251 9.92 -3.01 -14.16
CA TRP A 251 9.41 -3.87 -15.23
C TRP A 251 9.13 -3.14 -16.55
N GLY A 252 9.33 -1.82 -16.63
CA GLY A 252 9.13 -1.03 -17.85
C GLY A 252 7.74 -0.41 -18.00
N TYR A 253 6.83 -0.65 -17.06
CA TYR A 253 5.47 -0.12 -17.09
C TYR A 253 5.39 1.26 -16.44
N GLN A 254 6.28 2.20 -16.77
CA GLN A 254 6.11 3.58 -16.28
C GLN A 254 4.92 4.24 -17.01
N PRO A 255 4.12 5.11 -16.35
CA PRO A 255 2.93 5.73 -16.95
C PRO A 255 3.24 6.88 -17.94
N TRP A 256 4.51 7.02 -18.33
CA TRP A 256 5.00 7.99 -19.30
C TRP A 256 5.92 7.30 -20.30
N THR A 257 6.08 7.92 -21.47
CA THR A 257 7.05 7.48 -22.46
C THR A 257 8.47 7.70 -21.93
N PRO A 258 9.34 6.67 -21.88
CA PRO A 258 10.67 6.80 -21.27
C PRO A 258 11.53 7.94 -21.82
N ASP A 259 11.48 8.16 -23.14
CA ASP A 259 12.33 9.13 -23.83
C ASP A 259 11.83 10.58 -23.67
N THR A 260 10.51 10.79 -23.84
CA THR A 260 9.91 12.13 -23.81
C THR A 260 9.41 12.53 -22.43
N ARG A 261 9.24 11.56 -21.53
CA ARG A 261 8.65 11.69 -20.18
C ARG A 261 7.23 12.28 -20.20
N GLN A 262 6.58 12.24 -21.36
CA GLN A 262 5.20 12.68 -21.50
C GLN A 262 4.27 11.55 -21.04
N THR A 263 3.21 11.94 -20.34
CA THR A 263 2.12 11.02 -19.97
C THR A 263 1.58 10.33 -21.22
N ASP A 264 1.37 9.02 -21.11
CA ASP A 264 0.80 8.20 -22.17
C ASP A 264 -0.37 7.41 -21.57
N PRO A 265 -1.61 7.58 -22.10
CA PRO A 265 -2.79 6.90 -21.56
C PRO A 265 -2.73 5.37 -21.60
N ASP A 266 -2.10 4.79 -22.62
CA ASP A 266 -1.97 3.34 -22.74
C ASP A 266 -0.96 2.81 -21.72
N ARG A 267 0.15 3.54 -21.52
CA ARG A 267 1.12 3.21 -20.46
C ARG A 267 0.54 3.38 -19.08
N GLU A 268 -0.27 4.41 -18.83
CA GLU A 268 -0.94 4.62 -17.56
C GLU A 268 -1.95 3.49 -17.26
N PHE A 269 -2.69 3.05 -18.28
CA PHE A 269 -3.56 1.87 -18.17
C PHE A 269 -2.76 0.62 -17.80
N VAL A 270 -1.67 0.33 -18.53
CA VAL A 270 -0.86 -0.87 -18.29
C VAL A 270 -0.14 -0.78 -16.94
N PHE A 271 0.29 0.39 -16.49
CA PHE A 271 0.84 0.61 -15.15
C PHE A 271 -0.19 0.25 -14.07
N GLY A 272 -1.42 0.79 -14.16
CA GLY A 272 -2.50 0.46 -13.23
C GLY A 272 -2.83 -1.04 -13.24
N ALA A 273 -2.89 -1.66 -14.42
CA ALA A 273 -3.08 -3.11 -14.54
C ALA A 273 -1.92 -3.90 -13.92
N CYS A 274 -0.68 -3.41 -14.07
CA CYS A 274 0.50 -4.03 -13.47
C CYS A 274 0.43 -4.03 -11.94
N LEU A 275 -0.05 -2.96 -11.31
CA LEU A 275 -0.20 -2.91 -9.86
C LEU A 275 -1.14 -4.02 -9.36
N GLN A 276 -2.25 -4.26 -10.07
CA GLN A 276 -3.19 -5.34 -9.74
C GLN A 276 -2.58 -6.72 -10.02
N ALA A 277 -1.96 -6.87 -11.19
CA ALA A 277 -1.34 -8.12 -11.61
C ALA A 277 -0.20 -8.54 -10.69
N LYS A 278 0.66 -7.61 -10.25
CA LYS A 278 1.76 -7.87 -9.32
C LYS A 278 1.26 -8.43 -8.00
N ARG A 279 0.12 -7.92 -7.52
CA ARG A 279 -0.56 -8.33 -6.28
C ARG A 279 -1.50 -9.52 -6.46
N ALA A 280 -1.65 -10.03 -7.68
CA ALA A 280 -2.71 -11.00 -8.00
C ALA A 280 -4.09 -10.55 -7.46
N ALA A 281 -4.37 -9.24 -7.50
CA ALA A 281 -5.58 -8.66 -6.91
C ALA A 281 -6.76 -8.83 -7.87
N TYR A 282 -7.19 -10.08 -8.06
CA TYR A 282 -8.13 -10.46 -9.13
C TYR A 282 -9.48 -9.73 -9.02
N PHE A 283 -9.99 -9.57 -7.80
CA PHE A 283 -11.39 -9.23 -7.54
C PHE A 283 -11.60 -7.79 -7.02
N VAL A 284 -10.64 -6.89 -7.23
CA VAL A 284 -10.74 -5.48 -6.78
C VAL A 284 -12.01 -4.81 -7.32
N GLY A 285 -12.36 -5.07 -8.58
CA GLY A 285 -13.58 -4.57 -9.22
C GLY A 285 -14.89 -5.12 -8.62
N GLN A 286 -14.82 -6.17 -7.80
CA GLN A 286 -15.94 -6.74 -7.04
C GLN A 286 -15.88 -6.36 -5.55
N GLY A 287 -14.99 -5.43 -5.17
CA GLY A 287 -14.84 -4.94 -3.81
C GLY A 287 -13.86 -5.72 -2.94
N ASP A 288 -13.21 -6.76 -3.49
CA ASP A 288 -12.23 -7.55 -2.75
C ASP A 288 -10.81 -7.03 -2.98
N LEU A 289 -10.26 -6.42 -1.94
CA LEU A 289 -8.97 -5.71 -2.00
C LEU A 289 -7.75 -6.60 -1.74
N ARG A 290 -7.98 -7.90 -1.49
CA ARG A 290 -6.93 -8.83 -1.08
C ARG A 290 -5.93 -9.13 -2.20
N THR A 291 -4.70 -9.38 -1.77
CA THR A 291 -3.63 -9.97 -2.58
C THR A 291 -3.77 -11.50 -2.58
N TYR A 292 -3.51 -12.14 -3.70
CA TYR A 292 -3.59 -13.61 -3.84
C TYR A 292 -2.26 -14.23 -4.28
N THR A 293 -1.16 -13.56 -3.97
CA THR A 293 0.20 -13.98 -4.29
C THR A 293 1.08 -13.86 -3.07
N VAL A 294 2.21 -14.54 -3.07
CA VAL A 294 3.23 -14.43 -2.03
C VAL A 294 4.50 -13.79 -2.57
N SER A 295 5.31 -13.22 -1.68
CA SER A 295 6.65 -12.70 -2.03
C SER A 295 7.49 -13.80 -2.69
N GLY A 296 8.27 -13.42 -3.72
CA GLY A 296 9.09 -14.36 -4.48
C GLY A 296 8.34 -15.18 -5.54
N THR A 297 7.01 -15.03 -5.69
CA THR A 297 6.27 -15.73 -6.75
C THR A 297 6.70 -15.23 -8.13
N GLU A 298 7.22 -16.13 -8.95
CA GLU A 298 7.60 -15.85 -10.34
C GLU A 298 6.38 -15.76 -11.25
N ILE A 299 6.40 -14.79 -12.17
CA ILE A 299 5.28 -14.53 -13.07
C ILE A 299 5.81 -14.19 -14.46
N LEU A 300 5.19 -14.79 -15.48
CA LEU A 300 5.36 -14.40 -16.86
C LEU A 300 4.40 -13.25 -17.17
N ARG A 301 4.80 -12.32 -18.02
CA ARG A 301 4.06 -11.08 -18.31
C ARG A 301 4.03 -10.84 -19.81
N ARG A 302 2.87 -10.47 -20.32
CA ARG A 302 2.67 -9.96 -21.69
C ARG A 302 1.84 -8.71 -21.61
N ASP A 303 1.99 -7.81 -22.57
CA ASP A 303 1.16 -6.62 -22.66
C ASP A 303 0.86 -6.27 -24.11
N ALA A 304 -0.29 -5.65 -24.34
CA ALA A 304 -0.81 -5.40 -25.68
C ALA A 304 0.06 -4.45 -26.54
N HIS A 305 1.09 -3.84 -25.96
CA HIS A 305 1.89 -2.80 -26.59
C HIS A 305 3.40 -3.08 -26.59
N GLY A 306 3.85 -4.18 -25.96
CA GLY A 306 5.27 -4.47 -25.77
C GLY A 306 6.01 -3.44 -24.90
N PHE A 307 5.34 -2.81 -23.94
CA PHE A 307 5.95 -1.81 -23.05
C PHE A 307 6.90 -2.41 -22.02
N GLY A 308 6.60 -3.62 -21.53
CA GLY A 308 7.38 -4.23 -20.47
C GLY A 308 8.78 -4.63 -20.91
N ARG A 309 9.76 -4.50 -20.01
CA ARG A 309 11.07 -5.12 -20.20
C ARG A 309 10.89 -6.64 -20.22
N ASP A 310 11.44 -7.28 -21.24
CA ASP A 310 11.30 -8.71 -21.48
C ASP A 310 9.83 -9.16 -21.65
N SER A 311 8.97 -8.24 -22.08
CA SER A 311 7.57 -8.46 -22.44
C SER A 311 7.38 -8.32 -23.94
N ASN A 312 6.33 -8.93 -24.47
CA ASN A 312 5.83 -8.75 -25.83
C ASN A 312 4.30 -8.88 -25.84
N ASP A 313 3.69 -8.75 -27.01
CA ASP A 313 2.24 -8.80 -27.23
C ASP A 313 1.72 -10.19 -27.60
N ASP A 314 2.57 -11.21 -27.66
CA ASP A 314 2.17 -12.57 -27.98
C ASP A 314 1.64 -13.32 -26.75
N LEU A 315 0.31 -13.34 -26.62
CA LEU A 315 -0.40 -14.08 -25.58
C LEU A 315 -0.18 -15.60 -25.66
N GLN A 316 0.18 -16.15 -26.82
CA GLN A 316 0.35 -17.60 -26.98
C GLN A 316 1.61 -18.12 -26.28
N GLU A 317 2.58 -17.24 -26.00
CA GLU A 317 3.75 -17.58 -25.20
C GLU A 317 3.42 -17.78 -23.71
N LEU A 318 2.22 -17.44 -23.26
CA LEU A 318 1.70 -17.77 -21.94
C LEU A 318 0.93 -19.10 -22.00
N GLU A 319 1.66 -20.22 -22.12
CA GLU A 319 1.08 -21.58 -22.15
C GLU A 319 0.08 -21.80 -21.01
N TYR A 320 0.47 -21.37 -19.80
CA TYR A 320 -0.40 -21.33 -18.63
C TYR A 320 -0.86 -19.90 -18.34
N LEU A 321 -1.69 -19.35 -19.23
CA LEU A 321 -2.34 -18.08 -19.01
C LEU A 321 -3.12 -18.13 -17.70
N GLU A 322 -2.79 -17.22 -16.80
CA GLU A 322 -3.46 -17.06 -15.51
C GLU A 322 -4.62 -16.10 -15.63
N ALA A 323 -4.37 -14.87 -16.07
CA ALA A 323 -5.37 -13.81 -16.09
C ALA A 323 -5.04 -12.72 -17.11
N LEU A 324 -6.09 -12.04 -17.57
CA LEU A 324 -5.99 -10.75 -18.26
C LEU A 324 -6.40 -9.64 -17.30
N TRP A 325 -5.66 -8.54 -17.32
CA TRP A 325 -5.68 -7.52 -16.28
C TRP A 325 -6.08 -6.15 -16.81
N SER A 326 -6.82 -5.44 -15.97
CA SER A 326 -7.16 -4.03 -16.06
C SER A 326 -6.74 -3.31 -14.78
N PRO A 327 -6.73 -1.96 -14.76
CA PRO A 327 -6.55 -1.19 -13.53
C PRO A 327 -7.56 -1.52 -12.42
N ARG A 328 -8.68 -2.18 -12.75
CA ARG A 328 -9.75 -2.55 -11.80
C ARG A 328 -9.67 -4.00 -11.34
N GLY A 329 -8.64 -4.76 -11.71
CA GLY A 329 -8.47 -6.17 -11.34
C GLY A 329 -8.37 -7.06 -12.57
N ALA A 330 -8.66 -8.35 -12.39
CA ALA A 330 -8.68 -9.29 -13.50
C ALA A 330 -10.01 -9.22 -14.25
N GLU A 331 -9.95 -9.14 -15.58
CA GLU A 331 -11.12 -9.21 -16.46
C GLU A 331 -11.53 -10.68 -16.72
N CYS A 332 -10.56 -11.58 -16.67
CA CYS A 332 -10.75 -13.02 -16.68
C CYS A 332 -9.69 -13.72 -15.83
N LEU A 333 -10.00 -14.92 -15.33
CA LEU A 333 -9.10 -15.70 -14.50
C LEU A 333 -9.25 -17.21 -14.79
N ASN A 334 -8.16 -17.85 -15.18
CA ASN A 334 -8.06 -19.30 -15.26
C ASN A 334 -7.63 -19.85 -13.89
N LEU A 335 -8.60 -20.32 -13.10
CA LEU A 335 -8.36 -20.80 -11.73
C LEU A 335 -7.31 -21.90 -11.63
N ALA A 336 -7.22 -22.77 -12.64
CA ALA A 336 -6.23 -23.85 -12.69
C ALA A 336 -4.77 -23.36 -12.84
N ASN A 337 -4.58 -22.15 -13.39
CA ASN A 337 -3.26 -21.57 -13.65
C ASN A 337 -2.92 -20.45 -12.66
N ARG A 338 -3.66 -20.36 -11.55
CA ARG A 338 -3.45 -19.33 -10.55
C ARG A 338 -2.10 -19.48 -9.87
N ARG A 339 -1.33 -18.40 -9.73
CA ARG A 339 0.00 -18.42 -9.10
C ARG A 339 -0.02 -18.64 -7.58
N GLY A 340 -1.18 -18.45 -6.94
CA GLY A 340 -1.37 -18.63 -5.50
C GLY A 340 -2.42 -19.69 -5.19
N LYS A 341 -2.34 -20.27 -3.98
CA LYS A 341 -3.28 -21.29 -3.49
C LYS A 341 -4.30 -20.77 -2.47
N ALA A 342 -4.22 -19.49 -2.06
CA ALA A 342 -5.13 -18.89 -1.09
C ALA A 342 -6.61 -19.08 -1.52
N PRO A 343 -7.53 -19.54 -0.65
CA PRO A 343 -8.89 -19.82 -1.07
C PRO A 343 -9.60 -18.55 -1.57
N ILE A 344 -10.38 -18.68 -2.64
CA ILE A 344 -11.25 -17.61 -3.13
C ILE A 344 -12.55 -17.68 -2.34
N PRO A 345 -13.01 -16.58 -1.69
CA PRO A 345 -14.27 -16.60 -0.97
C PRO A 345 -15.46 -16.89 -1.88
N ASN A 346 -16.47 -17.47 -1.25
CA ASN A 346 -17.75 -17.71 -1.89
C ASN A 346 -18.38 -16.40 -2.40
N GLY A 347 -18.87 -16.41 -3.64
CA GLY A 347 -19.54 -15.28 -4.26
C GLY A 347 -18.65 -14.41 -5.16
N LEU A 348 -17.33 -14.54 -5.09
CA LEU A 348 -16.42 -13.89 -6.04
C LEU A 348 -16.18 -14.82 -7.25
N THR A 349 -16.57 -14.37 -8.43
CA THR A 349 -16.42 -15.14 -9.67
C THR A 349 -15.97 -14.26 -10.82
N LEU A 350 -15.06 -14.78 -11.64
CA LEU A 350 -14.63 -14.15 -12.89
C LEU A 350 -14.83 -15.15 -14.02
N PRO A 351 -15.09 -14.69 -15.25
CA PRO A 351 -15.10 -15.58 -16.40
C PRO A 351 -13.71 -16.19 -16.60
N SER A 352 -13.67 -17.44 -17.08
CA SER A 352 -12.41 -18.05 -17.52
C SER A 352 -11.87 -17.26 -18.71
N CYS A 353 -10.55 -17.15 -18.83
CA CYS A 353 -9.95 -16.60 -20.04
C CYS A 353 -10.21 -17.53 -21.22
N ALA A 354 -10.48 -16.96 -22.39
CA ALA A 354 -10.78 -17.75 -23.58
C ALA A 354 -9.60 -18.67 -23.95
N PRO A 355 -9.84 -19.88 -24.51
CA PRO A 355 -8.78 -20.78 -24.96
C PRO A 355 -7.83 -20.15 -26.00
N SER A 356 -8.35 -19.20 -26.78
CA SER A 356 -7.56 -18.33 -27.66
C SER A 356 -7.77 -16.89 -27.19
N PRO A 357 -7.03 -16.47 -26.15
CA PRO A 357 -7.21 -15.15 -25.54
C PRO A 357 -6.83 -14.05 -26.53
N LYS A 358 -7.50 -12.90 -26.42
CA LYS A 358 -7.23 -11.71 -27.23
C LYS A 358 -7.15 -10.49 -26.34
N TRP A 359 -6.29 -9.55 -26.71
CA TRP A 359 -6.27 -8.22 -26.12
C TRP A 359 -7.61 -7.51 -26.33
N SER A 360 -7.97 -6.65 -25.38
CA SER A 360 -9.16 -5.82 -25.47
C SER A 360 -8.91 -4.45 -24.85
N SER A 361 -9.81 -3.50 -25.07
CA SER A 361 -9.71 -2.17 -24.45
C SER A 361 -9.73 -2.23 -22.91
N GLN A 362 -10.32 -3.28 -22.34
CA GLN A 362 -10.40 -3.53 -20.89
C GLN A 362 -9.28 -4.44 -20.37
N ALA A 363 -8.54 -5.15 -21.22
CA ALA A 363 -7.54 -6.11 -20.79
C ALA A 363 -6.30 -6.00 -21.68
N ARG A 364 -5.26 -5.34 -21.16
CA ARG A 364 -4.04 -4.96 -21.92
C ARG A 364 -2.74 -5.45 -21.29
N LEU A 365 -2.85 -6.14 -20.16
CA LEU A 365 -1.76 -6.85 -19.52
C LEU A 365 -2.24 -8.28 -19.23
N ALA A 366 -1.35 -9.24 -19.39
CA ALA A 366 -1.60 -10.64 -19.10
C ALA A 366 -0.50 -11.18 -18.22
N THR A 367 -0.86 -12.15 -17.39
CA THR A 367 0.13 -12.93 -16.65
C THR A 367 -0.08 -14.41 -16.85
N GLY A 368 1.00 -15.15 -16.68
CA GLY A 368 0.98 -16.61 -16.64
C GLY A 368 2.04 -17.14 -15.68
N VAL A 369 2.06 -18.46 -15.54
CA VAL A 369 3.02 -19.19 -14.70
C VAL A 369 3.85 -20.12 -15.58
N GLY A 370 5.12 -20.37 -15.20
CA GLY A 370 5.98 -21.30 -15.96
C GLY A 370 5.49 -22.75 -15.88
N GLN A 371 4.96 -23.16 -14.73
CA GLN A 371 4.20 -24.40 -14.54
C GLN A 371 3.12 -24.16 -13.49
N PRO A 372 1.88 -24.60 -13.69
CA PRO A 372 0.82 -24.44 -12.71
C PRO A 372 1.14 -25.30 -11.49
N SER A 373 0.85 -24.79 -10.30
CA SER A 373 0.99 -25.58 -9.09
C SER A 373 0.05 -26.79 -9.20
N ARG A 374 0.59 -28.02 -9.16
CA ARG A 374 -0.24 -29.24 -9.18
C ARG A 374 -1.35 -29.11 -8.12
N PRO A 375 -2.59 -29.51 -8.46
CA PRO A 375 -3.76 -29.32 -7.60
C PRO A 375 -3.52 -29.81 -6.18
#